data_AF-A0A0C9TFM1-F1
#
_entry.id   AF-A0A0C9TFM1-F1
#
_cell.length_a   1.000
_cell.length_b   1.000
_cell.length_c   1.000
_cell.angle_alpha   90.00
_cell.angle_beta   90.00
_cell.angle_gamma   90.00
#
_symmetry.space_group_name_H-M   'P 1'
#
loop_
_entity.id
_entity.type
_entity.pdbx_description
1 polymer ?
#
loop_
_entity_poly.entity_id
_entity_poly.type
_entity_poly.pdbx_seq_one_letter_code
_entity_poly.pdbx_strand_id
1 'polypeptide(L)'
;MVVPQYKRTTHPQSIDFTTIFIVQHHKHAVFFVEIKPSGHLRTISDCSAIDQQIREGFDALADQLSILTLYGISALGTKLCIYTYDSVTGTLEPEALKWIREELTKELPSSVGTSM
;
A
#
# COMPACT_ATOMS: atom_id res chain seq x y z
N MET A 1 3.40 -10.73 18.37
CA MET A 1 4.77 -10.75 17.83
C MET A 1 4.80 -9.89 16.57
N VAL A 2 5.85 -9.13 16.34
CA VAL A 2 6.04 -8.37 15.09
C VAL A 2 7.13 -9.07 14.29
N VAL A 3 6.84 -9.41 13.04
CA VAL A 3 7.76 -10.17 12.17
C VAL A 3 8.14 -9.30 10.97
N PRO A 4 9.42 -8.89 10.84
CA PRO A 4 9.89 -8.22 9.64
C PRO A 4 10.05 -9.22 8.49
N GLN A 5 9.61 -8.83 7.30
CA GLN A 5 9.83 -9.52 6.04
C GLN A 5 10.40 -8.56 5.02
N TYR A 6 11.36 -9.03 4.23
CA TYR A 6 12.00 -8.24 3.19
C TYR A 6 11.69 -8.87 1.84
N LYS A 7 11.04 -8.11 0.95
CA LYS A 7 10.85 -8.52 -0.44
C LYS A 7 11.92 -7.85 -1.30
N ARG A 8 12.68 -8.66 -2.05
CA ARG A 8 13.50 -8.16 -3.17
C ARG A 8 12.62 -8.00 -4.39
N THR A 9 12.77 -6.88 -5.09
CA THR A 9 12.12 -6.68 -6.39
C THR A 9 12.61 -7.72 -7.40
N THR A 10 11.72 -8.15 -8.28
CA THR A 10 12.02 -9.11 -9.36
C THR A 10 12.84 -8.49 -10.51
N HIS A 11 13.13 -7.18 -10.46
CA HIS A 11 13.94 -6.49 -11.44
C HIS A 11 15.43 -6.52 -11.05
N PRO A 12 16.31 -7.21 -11.80
CA PRO A 12 17.71 -7.40 -11.44
C PRO A 12 18.56 -6.12 -11.44
N GLN A 13 18.00 -4.97 -11.83
CA GLN A 13 18.68 -3.67 -11.90
C GLN A 13 18.16 -2.63 -10.89
N SER A 14 17.20 -2.98 -10.03
CA SER A 14 16.65 -2.09 -9.00
C SER A 14 17.11 -2.54 -7.62
N ILE A 15 17.66 -1.62 -6.83
CA ILE A 15 17.95 -1.82 -5.39
C ILE A 15 16.79 -1.19 -4.62
N ASP A 16 15.59 -1.74 -4.78
CA ASP A 16 14.43 -1.33 -4.01
C ASP A 16 14.12 -2.40 -2.98
N PHE A 17 14.14 -2.01 -1.71
CA PHE A 17 13.78 -2.86 -0.59
C PHE A 17 12.45 -2.40 -0.04
N THR A 18 11.43 -3.24 -0.17
CA THR A 18 10.18 -3.09 0.57
C THR A 18 10.32 -3.82 1.90
N THR A 19 10.13 -3.10 3.00
CA THR A 19 10.07 -3.71 4.33
C THR A 19 8.62 -3.91 4.73
N ILE A 20 8.24 -5.16 5.02
CA ILE A 20 6.89 -5.51 5.48
C ILE A 20 6.98 -5.93 6.94
N PHE A 21 6.15 -5.35 7.79
CA PHE A 21 5.97 -5.79 9.16
C PHE A 21 4.61 -6.45 9.29
N ILE A 22 4.57 -7.72 9.67
CA ILE A 22 3.32 -8.41 9.98
C ILE A 22 3.19 -8.49 11.49
N VAL A 23 2.11 -7.93 12.02
CA VAL A 23 1.75 -8.06 13.43
C VAL A 23 0.84 -9.27 13.57
N GLN A 24 1.26 -10.17 14.45
CA GLN A 24 0.56 -11.43 14.68
C GLN A 24 0.10 -11.56 16.13
N HIS A 25 -1.12 -12.05 16.30
CA HIS A 25 -1.71 -12.47 17.56
C HIS A 25 -2.10 -13.95 17.46
N HIS A 26 -1.61 -14.79 18.37
CA HIS A 26 -1.76 -16.26 18.31
C HIS A 26 -1.48 -16.89 16.93
N LYS A 27 -0.42 -16.42 16.24
CA LYS A 27 -0.03 -16.85 14.88
C LYS A 27 -0.97 -16.42 13.74
N HIS A 28 -1.99 -15.61 14.03
CA HIS A 28 -2.85 -15.00 13.02
C HIS A 28 -2.43 -13.56 12.75
N ALA A 29 -2.37 -13.17 11.48
CA ALA A 29 -2.12 -11.79 11.10
C ALA A 29 -3.30 -10.92 11.54
N VAL A 30 -3.00 -9.85 12.28
CA VAL A 30 -3.99 -8.86 12.72
C VAL A 30 -3.79 -7.49 12.11
N PHE A 31 -2.59 -7.24 11.61
CA PHE A 31 -2.22 -5.97 11.02
C PHE A 31 -0.93 -6.13 10.22
N PHE A 32 -0.74 -5.34 9.16
CA PHE A 32 0.57 -5.26 8.52
C PHE A 32 0.91 -3.85 8.02
N VAL A 33 2.20 -3.58 7.91
CA VAL A 33 2.74 -2.31 7.40
C VAL A 33 3.73 -2.61 6.29
N GLU A 34 3.55 -1.99 5.15
CA GLU A 34 4.50 -1.98 4.06
C GLU A 34 5.19 -0.62 4.01
N ILE A 35 6.52 -0.60 4.14
CA ILE A 35 7.33 0.61 4.12
C ILE A 35 8.18 0.62 2.85
N LYS A 36 8.06 1.70 2.09
CA LYS A 36 8.80 1.95 0.85
C LYS A 36 9.62 3.25 0.95
N PRO A 37 10.81 3.30 0.35
CA PRO A 37 11.65 4.50 0.35
C PRO A 37 10.98 5.65 -0.41
N SER A 38 11.24 6.89 0.01
CA SER A 38 10.60 8.10 -0.55
C SER A 38 10.88 8.34 -2.04
N GLY A 39 11.98 7.81 -2.58
CA GLY A 39 12.34 7.95 -3.99
C GLY A 39 11.48 7.17 -4.98
N HIS A 40 10.54 6.38 -4.47
CA HIS A 40 9.68 5.45 -5.22
C HIS A 40 8.38 6.10 -5.74
N LEU A 41 8.11 7.39 -5.45
CA LEU A 41 7.01 8.16 -6.04
C LEU A 41 7.54 9.16 -7.06
N ARG A 42 7.71 8.75 -8.32
CA ARG A 42 8.03 9.70 -9.40
C ARG A 42 6.88 9.84 -10.38
N THR A 43 6.01 8.84 -10.47
CA THR A 43 4.97 8.76 -11.48
C THR A 43 3.67 8.14 -10.95
N ILE A 44 2.58 8.36 -11.69
CA ILE A 44 1.27 7.70 -11.49
C ILE A 44 1.42 6.17 -11.51
N SER A 45 2.26 5.68 -12.41
CA SER A 45 2.55 4.27 -12.57
C SER A 45 3.17 3.67 -11.30
N ASP A 46 4.01 4.43 -10.60
CA ASP A 46 4.60 3.98 -9.34
C ASP A 46 3.52 3.86 -8.24
N CYS A 47 2.60 4.82 -8.13
CA CYS A 47 1.47 4.72 -7.19
C CYS A 47 0.60 3.50 -7.46
N SER A 48 0.31 3.21 -8.74
CA SER A 48 -0.48 2.04 -9.13
C SER A 48 0.25 0.73 -8.81
N ALA A 49 1.55 0.66 -9.04
CA ALA A 49 2.35 -0.52 -8.70
C ALA A 49 2.42 -0.72 -7.18
N ILE A 50 2.49 0.36 -6.40
CA ILE A 50 2.50 0.34 -4.94
C ILE A 50 1.17 -0.15 -4.38
N ASP A 51 0.04 0.36 -4.91
CA ASP A 51 -1.29 -0.12 -4.52
C ASP A 51 -1.46 -1.58 -4.91
N GLN A 52 -1.06 -2.00 -6.12
CA GLN A 52 -1.12 -3.40 -6.52
C GLN A 52 -0.34 -4.32 -5.56
N GLN A 53 0.88 -3.93 -5.16
CA GLN A 53 1.68 -4.72 -4.22
C GLN A 53 1.02 -4.88 -2.84
N ILE A 54 0.36 -3.84 -2.32
CA ILE A 54 -0.29 -3.96 -1.01
C ILE A 54 -1.52 -4.85 -1.07
N ARG A 55 -2.29 -4.79 -2.18
CA ARG A 55 -3.44 -5.67 -2.44
C ARG A 55 -3.03 -7.14 -2.51
N GLU A 56 -1.96 -7.44 -3.24
CA GLU A 56 -1.39 -8.79 -3.26
C GLU A 56 -0.95 -9.26 -1.86
N GLY A 57 -0.54 -8.33 -0.99
CA GLY A 57 -0.27 -8.60 0.41
C GLY A 57 -1.52 -9.01 1.20
N PHE A 58 -2.65 -8.32 0.97
CA PHE A 58 -3.95 -8.69 1.54
C PHE A 58 -4.41 -10.05 1.01
N ASP A 59 -4.33 -10.29 -0.30
CA ASP A 59 -4.71 -11.56 -0.91
C ASP A 59 -3.92 -12.73 -0.33
N ALA A 60 -2.60 -12.55 -0.17
CA ALA A 60 -1.73 -13.58 0.42
C ALA A 60 -2.04 -13.88 1.89
N LEU A 61 -2.64 -12.93 2.62
CA LEU A 61 -3.03 -13.08 4.01
C LEU A 61 -4.47 -13.57 4.17
N ALA A 62 -5.33 -13.31 3.18
CA ALA A 62 -6.78 -13.56 3.25
C ALA A 62 -7.11 -15.01 3.64
N ASP A 63 -6.41 -15.98 3.05
CA ASP A 63 -6.61 -17.41 3.31
C ASP A 63 -6.26 -17.85 4.74
N GLN A 64 -5.53 -17.02 5.50
CA GLN A 64 -5.03 -17.32 6.84
C GLN A 64 -5.68 -16.47 7.94
N LEU A 65 -6.67 -15.64 7.57
CA LEU A 65 -7.35 -14.76 8.51
C LEU A 65 -8.29 -15.53 9.42
N SER A 66 -8.14 -15.30 10.72
CA SER A 66 -9.10 -15.71 11.75
C SER A 66 -9.90 -14.53 12.31
N ILE A 67 -9.82 -13.37 11.65
CA ILE A 67 -10.44 -12.11 12.07
C ILE A 67 -11.28 -11.55 10.92
N LEU A 68 -12.34 -10.81 11.28
CA LEU A 68 -13.27 -10.24 10.31
C LEU A 68 -12.68 -9.08 9.51
N THR A 69 -11.74 -8.34 10.11
CA THR A 69 -11.16 -7.15 9.51
C THR A 69 -9.66 -7.16 9.66
N LEU A 70 -8.94 -7.11 8.54
CA LEU A 70 -7.50 -6.91 8.51
C LEU A 70 -7.20 -5.46 8.13
N TYR A 71 -6.37 -4.79 8.94
CA TYR A 71 -5.88 -3.45 8.62
C TYR A 71 -4.47 -3.53 8.04
N GLY A 72 -4.19 -2.66 7.07
CA GLY A 72 -2.88 -2.54 6.44
C GLY A 72 -2.47 -1.09 6.30
N ILE A 73 -1.17 -0.80 6.33
CA ILE A 73 -0.65 0.55 6.02
C ILE A 73 0.38 0.46 4.90
N SER A 74 0.23 1.30 3.87
CA SER A 74 1.30 1.63 2.93
C SER A 74 1.96 2.92 3.38
N ALA A 75 3.22 2.85 3.80
CA ALA A 75 4.02 3.99 4.24
C ALA A 75 5.08 4.32 3.20
N LEU A 76 5.12 5.57 2.77
CA LEU A 76 5.93 6.02 1.65
C LEU A 76 6.47 7.42 1.91
N GLY A 77 7.74 7.48 2.33
CA GLY A 77 8.31 8.71 2.88
C GLY A 77 7.48 9.21 4.06
N THR A 78 6.87 10.39 3.92
CA THR A 78 5.99 11.01 4.93
C THR A 78 4.50 10.76 4.70
N LYS A 79 4.14 10.07 3.61
CA LYS A 79 2.74 9.79 3.24
C LYS A 79 2.35 8.40 3.75
N LEU A 80 1.13 8.29 4.27
CA LEU A 80 0.55 7.04 4.73
C LEU A 80 -0.79 6.82 4.04
N CYS A 81 -1.04 5.60 3.60
CA CYS A 81 -2.36 5.14 3.18
C CYS A 81 -2.78 3.97 4.07
N ILE A 82 -3.99 4.06 4.64
CA ILE A 82 -4.54 3.05 5.53
C ILE A 82 -5.58 2.25 4.75
N TYR A 83 -5.42 0.94 4.78
CA TYR A 83 -6.27 -0.02 4.11
C TYR A 83 -7.08 -0.83 5.11
N THR A 84 -8.32 -1.13 4.73
CA THR A 84 -9.23 -1.97 5.50
C THR A 84 -9.74 -3.09 4.60
N TYR A 85 -9.46 -4.33 4.99
CA TYR A 85 -9.95 -5.53 4.33
C TYR A 85 -11.04 -6.18 5.17
N ASP A 86 -12.21 -6.37 4.57
CA ASP A 86 -13.30 -7.14 5.15
C ASP A 86 -13.24 -8.58 4.64
N SER A 87 -13.04 -9.54 5.55
CA SER A 87 -12.84 -10.95 5.18
C SER A 87 -14.12 -11.67 4.76
N VAL A 88 -15.30 -11.09 5.04
CA VAL A 88 -16.59 -11.70 4.71
C VAL A 88 -16.97 -11.39 3.27
N THR A 89 -16.74 -10.14 2.86
CA THR A 89 -17.06 -9.62 1.54
C THR A 89 -15.88 -9.67 0.57
N GLY A 90 -14.65 -9.79 1.09
CA GLY A 90 -13.42 -9.64 0.30
C GLY A 90 -13.15 -8.19 -0.12
N THR A 91 -13.85 -7.22 0.49
CA THR A 91 -13.74 -5.81 0.10
C THR A 91 -12.49 -5.18 0.70
N LEU A 92 -11.70 -4.49 -0.14
CA LEU A 92 -10.50 -3.77 0.28
C LEU A 92 -10.62 -2.28 -0.02
N GLU A 93 -10.72 -1.48 1.05
CA GLU A 93 -10.76 -0.02 0.98
C GLU A 93 -9.38 0.59 1.31
N PRO A 94 -9.00 1.74 0.72
CA PRO A 94 -9.70 2.46 -0.34
C PRO A 94 -9.63 1.71 -1.69
N GLU A 95 -10.54 2.03 -2.61
CA GLU A 95 -10.47 1.52 -3.98
C GLU A 95 -9.26 2.12 -4.73
N ALA A 96 -8.50 1.26 -5.42
CA ALA A 96 -7.19 1.54 -6.03
C ALA A 96 -7.14 2.85 -6.82
N LEU A 97 -8.14 3.03 -7.68
CA LEU A 97 -8.20 4.14 -8.64
C LEU A 97 -8.55 5.46 -7.97
N LYS A 98 -9.28 5.43 -6.86
CA LYS A 98 -9.77 6.63 -6.18
C LYS A 98 -8.63 7.35 -5.47
N TRP A 99 -7.81 6.60 -4.72
CA TRP A 99 -6.70 7.17 -3.94
C TRP A 99 -5.63 7.80 -4.85
N ILE A 100 -5.22 7.11 -5.92
CA ILE A 100 -4.19 7.59 -6.85
C ILE A 100 -4.62 8.91 -7.49
N ARG A 101 -5.89 8.99 -7.92
CA ARG A 101 -6.45 10.19 -8.55
C ARG A 101 -6.45 11.37 -7.59
N GLU A 102 -6.88 11.17 -6.35
CA GLU A 102 -6.93 12.24 -5.34
C GLU A 102 -5.54 12.76 -4.97
N GLU A 103 -4.55 11.88 -4.86
CA GLU A 103 -3.20 12.28 -4.45
C GLU A 103 -2.47 13.07 -5.54
N LEU A 104 -2.64 12.70 -6.82
CA LEU A 104 -2.05 13.43 -7.94
C LEU A 104 -2.73 14.78 -8.20
N THR A 105 -4.03 14.87 -7.94
CA THR A 105 -4.78 16.13 -8.12
C THR A 105 -4.35 17.20 -7.11
N LYS A 106 -3.81 16.80 -5.95
CA LYS A 106 -3.26 17.74 -4.94
C LYS A 106 -1.91 18.33 -5.34
N GLU A 107 -1.12 17.61 -6.14
CA GLU A 107 0.25 18.00 -6.53
C GLU A 107 0.28 18.78 -7.86
N LEU A 108 -0.83 18.81 -8.61
CA LEU A 108 -0.96 19.64 -9.82
C LEU A 108 -1.25 21.09 -9.41
N PRO A 109 -0.39 22.07 -9.79
CA PRO A 109 -0.71 23.47 -9.56
C PRO A 109 -2.01 23.80 -10.29
N SER A 110 -2.93 24.49 -9.60
CA SER A 110 -4.15 25.01 -10.21
C SER A 110 -3.75 25.76 -11.47
N SER A 111 -4.20 25.28 -12.65
CA SER A 111 -3.88 25.93 -13.91
C SER A 111 -4.29 27.39 -13.81
N VAL A 112 -3.31 28.28 -13.78
CA VAL A 112 -3.53 29.73 -13.77
C VAL A 112 -4.33 30.04 -15.04
N GLY A 113 -5.55 30.52 -14.84
CA GLY A 113 -6.41 30.97 -15.92
C GLY A 113 -5.67 32.02 -16.74
N THR A 114 -5.25 31.66 -17.95
CA THR A 114 -4.75 32.63 -18.92
C THR A 114 -5.98 33.18 -19.63
N SER A 115 -6.50 34.29 -19.10
CA SER A 115 -7.39 35.17 -19.87
C SER A 115 -6.49 36.23 -20.51
N MET A 116 -6.40 36.21 -21.84
CA MET A 116 -6.12 37.37 -22.67
C MET A 116 -7.33 37.60 -23.57
#